data_AF-A0A920NAL7-F1
#
_entry.id   AF-A0A920NAL7-F1
#
_cell.length_a   1.000
_cell.length_b   1.000
_cell.length_c   1.000
_cell.angle_alpha   90.00
_cell.angle_beta   90.00
_cell.angle_gamma   90.00
#
_symmetry.space_group_name_H-M   'P 1'
#
loop_
_entity.id
_entity.type
_entity.pdbx_description
1 polymer ?
#
loop_
_entity_poly.entity_id
_entity_poly.type
_entity_poly.pdbx_seq_one_letter_code
_entity_poly.pdbx_strand_id
1 'polypeptide(L)' 'MKYAFYPGCVSRGACPELYSATLKVCEILGIELDEESLRGAACTGAGVLQEKNQRLGDTLNARTFAMAEKAGCHS' A
#
# COMPACT_ATOMS: atom_id res chain seq x y z
N MET A 1 -17.00 -0.53 -3.99
CA MET A 1 -15.89 -1.30 -4.62
C MET A 1 -14.78 -1.41 -3.60
N LYS A 2 -14.24 -2.61 -3.30
CA LYS A 2 -13.34 -2.84 -2.16
C LYS A 2 -11.89 -3.07 -2.62
N TYR A 3 -10.94 -2.32 -2.05
CA TYR A 3 -9.52 -2.39 -2.36
C TYR A 3 -8.68 -2.65 -1.12
N ALA A 4 -7.60 -3.42 -1.27
CA ALA A 4 -6.58 -3.55 -0.24
C ALA A 4 -5.74 -2.27 -0.20
N PHE A 5 -5.74 -1.56 0.93
CA PHE A 5 -5.15 -0.22 1.00
C PHE A 5 -3.70 -0.26 1.48
N TYR A 6 -2.78 0.12 0.59
CA TYR A 6 -1.37 0.28 0.91
C TYR A 6 -1.02 1.78 1.04
N PRO A 7 -0.96 2.35 2.26
CA PRO A 7 -0.67 3.77 2.44
C PRO A 7 0.81 4.11 2.22
N GLY A 8 1.72 3.13 2.24
CA GLY A 8 3.16 3.36 2.19
C GLY A 8 3.71 4.01 3.48
N CYS A 9 4.95 4.50 3.44
CA CYS A 9 5.63 5.03 4.62
C CYS A 9 5.43 6.54 4.82
N VAL A 10 5.35 7.30 3.72
CA VAL A 10 5.29 8.77 3.77
C VAL A 10 3.96 9.25 4.33
N SER A 11 2.85 8.70 3.84
CA SER A 11 1.50 9.06 4.31
C SER A 11 1.23 8.66 5.76
N ARG A 12 2.03 7.74 6.33
CA ARG A 12 1.96 7.34 7.75
C ARG A 12 2.91 8.12 8.66
N GLY A 13 3.80 8.93 8.08
CA GLY A 13 4.89 9.59 8.82
C GLY A 13 5.06 11.05 8.43
N ALA A 14 5.76 11.31 7.33
CA ALA A 14 6.18 12.65 6.93
C ALA A 14 5.05 13.54 6.39
N CYS A 15 4.02 12.95 5.78
CA CYS A 15 2.89 13.67 5.19
C CYS A 15 1.55 13.00 5.57
N PRO A 16 1.17 13.00 6.86
CA PRO A 16 -0.03 12.32 7.36
C PRO A 16 -1.35 12.84 6.74
N GLU A 17 -1.35 14.07 6.25
CA GLU A 17 -2.47 14.69 5.55
C GLU A 17 -2.88 13.89 4.31
N LEU A 18 -1.93 13.26 3.60
CA LEU A 18 -2.20 12.44 2.42
C LEU A 18 -3.09 11.25 2.75
N TYR A 19 -2.90 10.64 3.92
CA TYR A 19 -3.73 9.54 4.39
C TYR A 19 -5.17 10.00 4.59
N SER A 20 -5.35 11.07 5.36
CA SER A 20 -6.68 11.61 5.66
C SER A 20 -7.42 12.12 4.42
N ALA A 21 -6.69 12.71 3.46
CA ALA A 21 -7.25 13.15 2.20
C ALA A 21 -7.70 11.96 1.35
N THR A 22 -6.90 10.90 1.28
CA THR A 22 -7.23 9.69 0.53
C THR A 22 -8.49 9.03 1.06
N LEU A 23 -8.61 8.86 2.38
CA LEU A 23 -9.81 8.28 3.00
C LEU A 23 -11.08 9.07 2.65
N LYS A 24 -11.03 10.41 2.77
CA LYS A 24 -12.17 11.29 2.47
C LYS A 24 -12.57 11.24 1.00
N VAL A 25 -11.59 11.21 0.08
CA VAL A 25 -11.87 11.11 -1.35
C VAL A 25 -12.49 9.76 -1.68
N CYS A 26 -11.97 8.67 -1.11
CA CYS A 26 -12.54 7.33 -1.29
C CYS A 26 -13.97 7.22 -0.77
N GLU A 27 -14.27 7.83 0.38
CA GLU A 27 -15.64 7.92 0.92
C GLU A 27 -16.60 8.61 -0.05
N ILE A 28 -16.21 9.77 -0.61
CA ILE A 28 -17.01 10.50 -1.61
C ILE A 28 -17.25 9.66 -2.87
N LEU A 29 -16.27 8.86 -3.28
CA LEU A 29 -16.33 8.03 -4.48
C LEU A 29 -17.00 6.66 -4.24
N GLY A 30 -17.40 6.32 -3.01
CA GLY A 30 -17.97 5.01 -2.69
C GLY A 30 -16.96 3.86 -2.80
N ILE A 31 -15.68 4.16 -2.54
CA ILE A 31 -14.57 3.21 -2.53
C ILE A 31 -14.34 2.75 -1.08
N GLU A 32 -14.40 1.45 -0.85
CA GLU A 32 -14.11 0.82 0.43
C GLU A 32 -12.64 0.44 0.47
N LEU A 33 -11.94 0.82 1.55
CA LEU A 33 -10.53 0.55 1.75
C LEU A 33 -10.34 -0.48 2.88
N ASP A 34 -9.65 -1.57 2.58
CA ASP A 34 -9.27 -2.62 3.53
C ASP A 34 -7.83 -2.40 3.99
N GLU A 35 -7.67 -1.77 5.15
CA GLU A 35 -6.37 -1.43 5.72
C GLU A 35 -5.69 -2.64 6.39
N GLU A 36 -6.48 -3.60 6.89
CA GLU A 36 -5.97 -4.73 7.67
C GLU A 36 -5.25 -5.75 6.78
N SER A 37 -5.74 -5.97 5.56
CA SER A 37 -5.17 -6.92 4.62
C SER A 37 -3.70 -6.65 4.28
N LEU A 38 -3.28 -5.38 4.33
CA LEU A 38 -1.90 -4.95 4.03
C LEU A 38 -1.13 -4.40 5.24
N ARG A 39 -1.62 -4.63 6.47
CA ARG A 39 -0.94 -4.17 7.69
C ARG A 39 0.50 -4.68 7.82
N GLY A 40 0.78 -5.88 7.30
CA GLY A 40 2.12 -6.49 7.27
C GLY A 40 2.96 -6.18 6.03
N ALA A 41 2.51 -5.29 5.14
CA ALA A 41 3.23 -4.92 3.92
C ALA A 41 4.48 -4.09 4.26
N ALA A 42 5.60 -4.45 3.63
CA ALA A 42 6.87 -3.75 3.80
C ALA A 42 6.90 -2.47 2.96
N CYS A 43 7.87 -1.59 3.22
CA CYS A 43 8.15 -0.46 2.34
C CYS A 43 8.46 -0.95 0.92
N THR A 44 7.99 -0.22 -0.10
CA THR A 44 8.27 -0.52 -1.52
C THR A 44 9.75 -0.33 -1.88
N GLY A 45 10.53 0.31 -0.98
CA GLY A 45 11.94 0.57 -1.19
C GLY A 45 12.22 1.59 -2.31
N ALA A 46 11.22 2.38 -2.70
CA ALA A 46 11.31 3.37 -3.76
C ALA A 46 12.50 4.32 -3.53
N GLY A 47 13.39 4.40 -4.52
CA GLY A 47 14.69 5.06 -4.43
C GLY A 47 15.81 4.08 -4.10
N VAL A 48 16.28 4.07 -2.85
CA VAL A 48 17.56 3.45 -2.48
C VAL A 48 17.58 1.93 -2.64
N LEU A 49 16.54 1.21 -2.22
CA LEU A 49 16.57 -0.26 -2.21
C LEU A 49 16.44 -0.82 -3.62
N GLN A 50 15.58 -0.24 -4.44
CA GLN A 50 15.41 -0.63 -5.84
C GLN A 50 16.67 -0.39 -6.66
N GLU A 51 17.34 0.75 -6.43
CA GLU A 51 18.62 1.08 -7.09
C GLU A 51 19.78 0.15 -6.66
N LYS A 52 19.81 -0.26 -5.39
CA LYS A 52 20.91 -1.08 -4.85
C LYS A 52 20.69 -2.58 -5.02
N ASN A 53 19.45 -3.04 -4.98
CA ASN A 53 19.10 -4.47 -5.07
C ASN A 53 17.67 -4.66 -5.61
N GLN A 54 17.53 -4.52 -6.92
CA GLN A 54 16.27 -4.65 -7.64
C GLN A 54 15.54 -5.97 -7.32
N ARG A 55 16.26 -7.11 -7.29
CA ARG A 55 15.65 -8.42 -7.00
C ARG A 55 14.98 -8.45 -5.63
N LEU A 56 15.63 -7.88 -4.61
CA LEU A 56 15.05 -7.77 -3.27
C LEU A 56 13.84 -6.83 -3.26
N GLY A 57 13.95 -5.69 -3.93
CA GLY A 57 12.84 -4.75 -4.11
C GLY A 57 11.61 -5.38 -4.75
N ASP A 58 11.79 -6.09 -5.87
CA ASP A 58 10.73 -6.82 -6.57
C ASP A 58 10.13 -7.92 -5.68
N THR A 59 10.95 -8.63 -4.91
CA THR A 59 10.48 -9.68 -3.98
C THR A 59 9.57 -9.10 -2.90
N LEU A 60 9.92 -7.93 -2.34
CA LEU A 60 9.09 -7.25 -1.33
C LEU A 60 7.77 -6.76 -1.91
N ASN A 61 7.79 -6.21 -3.13
CA ASN A 61 6.59 -5.75 -3.82
C ASN A 61 5.68 -6.93 -4.20
N ALA A 62 6.25 -8.02 -4.72
CA ALA A 62 5.52 -9.26 -5.02
C ALA A 62 4.83 -9.84 -3.77
N ARG A 63 5.50 -9.78 -2.60
CA ARG A 63 4.88 -10.17 -1.32
C ARG A 63 3.66 -9.31 -0.99
N THR A 64 3.72 -8.00 -1.23
CA THR A 64 2.57 -7.10 -1.00
C THR A 64 1.40 -7.45 -1.92
N PHE A 65 1.66 -7.74 -3.21
CA PHE A 65 0.62 -8.19 -4.14
C PHE A 65 -0.02 -9.51 -3.69
N ALA A 66 0.80 -10.51 -3.33
CA ALA A 66 0.30 -11.79 -2.82
C ALA A 66 -0.55 -11.64 -1.54
N MET A 67 -0.27 -10.64 -0.70
CA MET A 67 -1.10 -10.33 0.47
C MET A 67 -2.49 -9.80 0.06
N ALA A 68 -2.55 -8.90 -0.92
CA ALA A 68 -3.81 -8.37 -1.45
C ALA A 68 -4.64 -9.47 -2.14
N GLU A 69 -4.00 -10.29 -2.97
CA GLU A 69 -4.63 -11.43 -3.65
C GLU A 69 -5.21 -12.44 -2.65
N LYS A 70 -4.46 -12.77 -1.58
CA LYS A 70 -4.93 -13.66 -0.52
C LYS A 70 -6.18 -13.13 0.21
N ALA A 71 -6.32 -11.80 0.30
CA ALA A 71 -7.49 -11.16 0.90
C ALA A 71 -8.70 -11.08 -0.07
N GLY A 72 -8.58 -11.59 -1.30
CA GLY A 72 -9.61 -11.51 -2.33
C GLY A 72 -9.86 -10.09 -2.84
N CYS A 73 -8.94 -9.16 -2.55
CA CYS A 73 -9.01 -7.78 -2.98
C CYS A 73 -8.18 -7.59 -4.25
N HIS A 74 -8.61 -6.69 -5.13
CA HIS A 74 -7.74 -6.25 -6.23
C HIS A 74 -6.67 -5.33 -5.63
N SER A 75 -5.40 -5.56 -6.01
CA SER A 75 -4.25 -4.76 -5.60
C SER A 75 -4.15 -3.46 -6.38
#